data_AF-A0A147HT83-F1
#
_entry.id   AF-A0A147HT83-F1
#
_cell.length_a   1.000
_cell.length_b   1.000
_cell.length_c   1.000
_cell.angle_alpha   90.00
_cell.angle_beta   90.00
_cell.angle_gamma   90.00
#
_symmetry.space_group_name_H-M   'P 1'
#
loop_
_entity.id
_entity.type
_entity.pdbx_description
1 polymer ?
#
loop_
_entity_poly.entity_id
_entity_poly.type
_entity_poly.pdbx_seq_one_letter_code
_entity_poly.pdbx_strand_id
1 'polypeptide(L)'
;IQDELEAYEELLGKVDSQDRLSRKRIERMKEGHQERLESLASRKDDLLTVAEIGIDQIIVDEAQEFRKLSFATNMTSLRGVDPNGSQRAWDLYVKSRFVQTKNPGRAPVLPSATPINNTLGEMFSVQRYLGYAALLERGLHEFDAWASTFGDVSTELELQPSGKYKPVTRFATFVNVPELIAMFRSFADVVMPEDLRQYVKVPAISTGRRQILTAKQTDSFKRYQVLLDARIKAFEERDRTPEPADDILLSVITAGRPDAIDLRLVDPDKDHEPEHQLKKLNSNRIPKWQ
;
A
#
# COMPACT_ATOMS: atom_id res chain seq x y z
N ILE A 1 -4.19 -2.40 -22.36
CA ILE A 1 -5.61 -2.24 -21.95
C ILE A 1 -6.43 -3.40 -22.48
N GLN A 2 -6.40 -3.71 -23.78
CA GLN A 2 -7.05 -4.90 -24.34
C GLN A 2 -6.63 -6.19 -23.62
N ASP A 3 -5.32 -6.42 -23.46
CA ASP A 3 -4.80 -7.58 -22.70
C ASP A 3 -5.32 -7.65 -21.25
N GLU A 4 -5.55 -6.49 -20.61
CA GLU A 4 -6.10 -6.45 -19.24
C GLU A 4 -7.59 -6.77 -19.23
N LEU A 5 -8.34 -6.32 -20.24
CA LEU A 5 -9.76 -6.67 -20.41
C LEU A 5 -9.94 -8.17 -20.66
N GLU A 6 -9.07 -8.77 -21.46
CA GLU A 6 -9.05 -10.21 -21.70
C GLU A 6 -8.74 -10.99 -20.42
N ALA A 7 -7.77 -10.54 -19.63
CA ALA A 7 -7.48 -11.14 -18.31
C ALA A 7 -8.68 -11.06 -17.35
N TYR A 8 -9.42 -9.94 -17.32
CA TYR A 8 -10.65 -9.86 -16.52
C TYR A 8 -11.76 -10.80 -17.03
N GLU A 9 -11.86 -10.99 -18.35
CA GLU A 9 -12.85 -11.87 -18.98
C GLU A 9 -12.55 -13.35 -18.72
N GLU A 10 -11.29 -13.75 -18.85
CA GLU A 10 -10.83 -15.09 -18.48
C GLU A 10 -11.09 -15.36 -16.99
N LEU A 11 -10.81 -14.38 -16.13
CA LEU A 11 -11.08 -14.49 -14.70
C LEU A 11 -12.59 -14.66 -14.41
N LEU A 12 -13.47 -13.92 -15.09
CA LEU A 12 -14.93 -14.09 -14.95
C LEU A 12 -15.42 -15.49 -15.37
N GLY A 13 -14.71 -16.15 -16.29
CA GLY A 13 -14.96 -17.55 -16.65
C GLY A 13 -14.53 -18.54 -15.57
N LYS A 14 -13.48 -18.22 -14.81
CA LYS A 14 -12.92 -19.06 -13.73
C LYS A 14 -13.66 -18.90 -12.38
N VAL A 15 -14.30 -17.76 -12.13
CA VAL A 15 -15.03 -17.49 -10.88
C VAL A 15 -16.31 -18.30 -10.80
N ASP A 16 -16.55 -18.94 -9.65
CA ASP A 16 -17.80 -19.63 -9.36
C ASP A 16 -19.01 -18.71 -9.59
N SER A 17 -19.95 -19.17 -10.40
CA SER A 17 -21.24 -18.54 -10.66
C SER A 17 -22.02 -18.14 -9.40
N GLN A 18 -21.80 -18.83 -8.28
CA GLN A 18 -22.45 -18.53 -7.01
C GLN A 18 -21.76 -17.40 -6.22
N ASP A 19 -20.50 -17.06 -6.50
CA ASP A 19 -19.79 -15.94 -5.88
C ASP A 19 -20.13 -14.60 -6.56
N ARG A 20 -21.36 -14.14 -6.31
CA ARG A 20 -21.92 -12.91 -6.89
C ARG A 20 -21.10 -11.66 -6.54
N LEU A 21 -20.44 -11.62 -5.38
CA LEU A 21 -19.68 -10.45 -4.92
C LEU A 21 -18.37 -10.30 -5.70
N SER A 22 -17.61 -11.39 -5.83
CA SER A 22 -16.36 -11.39 -6.61
C SER A 22 -16.63 -11.09 -8.07
N ARG A 23 -17.65 -11.72 -8.67
CA ARG A 23 -18.06 -11.46 -10.06
C ARG A 23 -18.40 -9.99 -10.31
N LYS A 24 -19.26 -9.40 -9.46
CA LYS A 24 -19.65 -7.98 -9.58
C LYS A 24 -18.45 -7.03 -9.46
N ARG A 25 -17.46 -7.37 -8.63
CA ARG A 25 -16.24 -6.56 -8.50
C ARG A 25 -15.40 -6.62 -9.77
N ILE A 26 -15.18 -7.81 -10.31
CA ILE A 26 -14.41 -8.00 -11.55
C ILE A 26 -15.13 -7.33 -12.73
N GLU A 27 -16.46 -7.47 -12.83
CA GLU A 27 -17.29 -6.77 -13.82
C GLU A 27 -17.12 -5.25 -13.72
N ARG A 28 -17.21 -4.67 -12.52
CA ARG A 28 -16.97 -3.24 -12.32
C ARG A 28 -15.55 -2.81 -12.72
N MET A 29 -14.55 -3.64 -12.43
CA MET A 29 -13.17 -3.36 -12.84
C MET A 29 -13.01 -3.40 -14.36
N LYS A 30 -13.65 -4.38 -15.03
CA LYS A 30 -13.71 -4.50 -16.50
C LYS A 30 -14.40 -3.28 -17.11
N GLU A 31 -15.60 -2.93 -16.64
CA GLU A 31 -16.36 -1.75 -17.06
C GLU A 31 -15.52 -0.48 -16.92
N GLY A 32 -14.89 -0.25 -15.77
CA GLY A 32 -14.04 0.92 -15.57
C GLY A 32 -12.80 0.97 -16.48
N HIS A 33 -12.25 -0.18 -16.91
CA HIS A 33 -11.16 -0.20 -17.90
C HIS A 33 -11.69 -0.01 -19.32
N GLN A 34 -12.90 -0.49 -19.62
CA GLN A 34 -13.56 -0.29 -20.90
C GLN A 34 -13.94 1.19 -21.10
N GLU A 35 -14.58 1.82 -20.11
CA GLU A 35 -14.86 3.27 -20.12
C GLU A 35 -13.58 4.09 -20.32
N ARG A 36 -12.48 3.68 -19.69
CA ARG A 36 -11.18 4.32 -19.90
C ARG A 36 -10.67 4.15 -21.32
N LEU A 37 -10.78 2.95 -21.90
CA LEU A 37 -10.39 2.69 -23.29
C LEU A 37 -11.18 3.58 -24.25
N GLU A 38 -12.49 3.68 -24.04
CA GLU A 38 -13.38 4.55 -24.81
C GLU A 38 -13.02 6.03 -24.62
N SER A 39 -12.72 6.45 -23.38
CA SER A 39 -12.29 7.82 -23.09
C SER A 39 -10.96 8.20 -23.76
N LEU A 40 -10.04 7.24 -23.91
CA LEU A 40 -8.77 7.44 -24.60
C LEU A 40 -8.93 7.46 -26.12
N ALA A 41 -9.94 6.76 -26.66
CA ALA A 41 -10.30 6.82 -28.07
C ALA A 41 -10.92 8.17 -28.45
N SER A 42 -11.54 8.87 -27.49
CA SER A 42 -12.02 10.23 -27.69
C SER A 42 -10.83 11.21 -27.81
N ARG A 43 -10.70 11.87 -28.97
CA ARG A 43 -9.62 12.84 -29.23
C ARG A 43 -9.75 14.01 -28.25
N LYS A 44 -8.79 14.16 -27.33
CA LYS A 44 -8.68 15.30 -26.43
C LYS A 44 -7.47 16.15 -26.80
N ASP A 45 -7.75 17.40 -27.13
CA ASP A 45 -6.84 18.54 -27.30
C ASP A 45 -5.72 18.45 -28.35
N ASP A 46 -5.25 19.63 -28.74
CA ASP A 46 -4.17 19.90 -29.71
C ASP A 46 -2.79 19.82 -29.03
N LEU A 47 -2.61 18.84 -28.14
CA LEU A 47 -1.38 18.64 -27.35
C LEU A 47 -0.51 17.54 -27.96
N LEU A 48 0.81 17.68 -27.78
CA LEU A 48 1.77 16.64 -28.17
C LEU A 48 1.64 15.41 -27.27
N THR A 49 1.51 14.25 -27.91
CA THR A 49 1.48 12.93 -27.28
C THR A 49 2.90 12.43 -26.98
N VAL A 50 3.01 11.47 -26.07
CA VAL A 50 4.29 10.78 -25.76
C VAL A 50 4.93 10.18 -27.01
N ALA A 51 4.10 9.71 -27.96
CA ALA A 51 4.56 9.17 -29.24
C ALA A 51 5.19 10.25 -30.14
N GLU A 52 4.61 11.45 -30.17
CA GLU A 52 5.08 12.57 -30.99
C GLU A 52 6.34 13.23 -30.42
N ILE A 53 6.50 13.27 -29.10
CA ILE A 53 7.69 13.82 -28.43
C ILE A 53 8.93 12.94 -28.70
N GLY A 54 8.73 11.64 -28.97
CA GLY A 54 9.83 10.71 -29.24
C GLY A 54 10.56 10.22 -27.98
N ILE A 55 9.87 10.16 -26.84
CA ILE A 55 10.43 9.67 -25.58
C ILE A 55 10.80 8.18 -25.72
N ASP A 56 12.04 7.82 -25.39
CA ASP A 56 12.59 6.46 -25.46
C ASP A 56 12.99 5.88 -24.09
N GLN A 57 12.92 6.67 -23.01
CA GLN A 57 13.14 6.25 -21.62
C GLN A 57 12.39 7.15 -20.63
N ILE A 58 11.91 6.54 -19.54
CA ILE A 58 11.23 7.21 -18.42
C ILE A 58 12.02 6.93 -17.15
N ILE A 59 12.39 7.97 -16.41
CA ILE A 59 13.06 7.85 -15.11
C ILE A 59 12.15 8.46 -14.05
N VAL A 60 11.80 7.67 -13.04
CA VAL A 60 10.88 8.09 -11.98
C VAL A 60 11.56 7.97 -10.64
N ASP A 61 11.90 9.11 -10.06
CA ASP A 61 12.36 9.17 -8.66
C ASP A 61 11.20 8.92 -7.69
N GLU A 62 11.54 8.39 -6.52
CA GLU A 62 10.58 7.93 -5.52
C GLU A 62 9.52 6.99 -6.11
N ALA A 63 9.98 6.01 -6.90
CA ALA A 63 9.12 5.09 -7.65
C ALA A 63 8.12 4.32 -6.79
N GLN A 64 8.35 4.26 -5.48
CA GLN A 64 7.41 3.70 -4.53
C GLN A 64 6.06 4.42 -4.54
N GLU A 65 5.93 5.64 -5.06
CA GLU A 65 4.63 6.31 -5.25
C GLU A 65 3.77 5.68 -6.37
N PHE A 66 4.37 4.84 -7.24
CA PHE A 66 3.74 4.28 -8.44
C PHE A 66 3.56 2.76 -8.39
N ARG A 67 3.74 2.14 -7.22
CA ARG A 67 3.75 0.67 -7.03
C ARG A 67 2.37 0.02 -6.83
N LYS A 68 1.26 0.77 -6.98
CA LYS A 68 -0.11 0.25 -6.80
C LYS A 68 -0.81 0.06 -8.14
N LEU A 69 -0.45 -0.99 -8.88
CA LEU A 69 -1.17 -1.33 -10.11
C LEU A 69 -2.47 -2.06 -9.81
N SER A 70 -3.46 -1.87 -10.67
CA SER A 70 -4.68 -2.69 -10.63
C SER A 70 -4.34 -4.08 -11.13
N PHE A 71 -4.95 -5.10 -10.54
CA PHE A 71 -4.82 -6.47 -10.99
C PHE A 71 -6.11 -7.25 -10.76
N ALA A 72 -6.35 -8.23 -11.62
CA ALA A 72 -7.49 -9.14 -11.52
C ALA A 72 -7.17 -10.22 -10.46
N THR A 73 -8.13 -10.52 -9.58
CA THR A 73 -7.99 -11.56 -8.55
C THR A 73 -9.34 -12.09 -8.11
N ASN A 74 -9.41 -13.40 -7.87
CA ASN A 74 -10.53 -14.09 -7.24
C ASN A 74 -10.46 -14.05 -5.71
N MET A 75 -9.31 -13.67 -5.15
CA MET A 75 -9.05 -13.60 -3.71
C MET A 75 -9.63 -12.32 -3.08
N THR A 76 -10.89 -11.99 -3.37
CA THR A 76 -11.50 -10.71 -2.97
C THR A 76 -11.74 -10.58 -1.46
N SER A 77 -11.84 -11.71 -0.75
CA SER A 77 -12.03 -11.79 0.70
C SER A 77 -10.72 -11.75 1.50
N LEU A 78 -9.57 -11.85 0.83
CA LEU A 78 -8.26 -11.87 1.47
C LEU A 78 -7.89 -10.48 1.99
N ARG A 79 -7.79 -10.33 3.31
CA ARG A 79 -7.35 -9.06 3.90
C ARG A 79 -5.85 -8.85 3.65
N GLY A 80 -5.49 -7.61 3.34
CA GLY A 80 -4.12 -7.21 3.04
C GLY A 80 -3.79 -7.18 1.54
N VAL A 81 -4.75 -7.54 0.68
CA VAL A 81 -4.65 -7.41 -0.77
C VAL A 81 -5.72 -6.43 -1.27
N ASP A 82 -5.29 -5.32 -1.86
CA ASP A 82 -6.19 -4.40 -2.54
C ASP A 82 -5.93 -4.45 -4.06
N PRO A 83 -6.84 -5.04 -4.86
CA PRO A 83 -6.70 -5.08 -6.31
C PRO A 83 -6.98 -3.74 -7.00
N ASN A 84 -7.47 -2.74 -6.26
CA ASN A 84 -7.65 -1.40 -6.82
C ASN A 84 -6.32 -0.66 -6.89
N GLY A 85 -5.85 -0.40 -8.12
CA GLY A 85 -4.67 0.40 -8.35
C GLY A 85 -4.91 1.91 -8.31
N SER A 86 -3.82 2.67 -8.32
CA SER A 86 -3.85 4.13 -8.46
C SER A 86 -3.78 4.55 -9.93
N GLN A 87 -4.44 5.66 -10.26
CA GLN A 87 -4.38 6.22 -11.62
C GLN A 87 -2.94 6.59 -12.02
N ARG A 88 -2.14 7.09 -11.06
CA ARG A 88 -0.73 7.45 -11.28
C ARG A 88 0.10 6.22 -11.67
N ALA A 89 -0.05 5.11 -10.95
CA ALA A 89 0.64 3.87 -11.28
C ALA A 89 0.24 3.36 -12.66
N TRP A 90 -1.06 3.33 -12.94
CA TRP A 90 -1.56 2.87 -14.23
C TRP A 90 -1.05 3.73 -15.40
N ASP A 91 -1.06 5.06 -15.26
CA ASP A 91 -0.55 5.98 -16.29
C ASP A 91 0.94 5.74 -16.57
N LEU A 92 1.76 5.58 -15.52
CA LEU A 92 3.16 5.21 -15.68
C LEU A 92 3.32 3.86 -16.37
N TYR A 93 2.49 2.87 -16.02
CA TYR A 93 2.55 1.53 -16.60
C TYR A 93 2.25 1.53 -18.10
N VAL A 94 1.18 2.21 -18.53
CA VAL A 94 0.82 2.31 -19.95
C VAL A 94 1.92 3.03 -20.73
N LYS A 95 2.44 4.15 -20.21
CA LYS A 95 3.55 4.89 -20.83
C LYS A 95 4.81 4.03 -20.90
N SER A 96 5.16 3.32 -19.84
CA SER A 96 6.32 2.43 -19.81
C SER A 96 6.18 1.29 -20.80
N ARG A 97 4.98 0.71 -20.96
CA ARG A 97 4.70 -0.32 -21.97
C ARG A 97 4.80 0.19 -23.38
N PHE A 98 4.31 1.40 -23.65
CA PHE A 98 4.49 2.04 -24.94
C PHE A 98 5.97 2.25 -25.25
N VAL A 99 6.73 2.85 -24.33
CA VAL A 99 8.18 3.08 -24.50
C VAL A 99 8.93 1.76 -24.67
N GLN A 100 8.53 0.69 -23.99
CA GLN A 100 9.11 -0.66 -24.17
C GLN A 100 8.99 -1.17 -25.61
N THR A 101 7.96 -0.77 -26.37
CA THR A 101 7.85 -1.12 -27.81
C THR A 101 8.89 -0.41 -28.68
N LYS A 102 9.41 0.73 -28.20
CA LYS A 102 10.42 1.54 -28.89
C LYS A 102 11.84 1.20 -28.44
N ASN A 103 12.03 0.99 -27.14
CA ASN A 103 13.32 0.72 -26.51
C ASN A 103 13.20 -0.47 -25.53
N PRO A 104 13.19 -1.72 -26.04
CA PRO A 104 13.02 -2.90 -25.23
C PRO A 104 14.11 -3.05 -24.15
N GLY A 105 13.68 -3.27 -22.90
CA GLY A 105 14.54 -3.55 -21.76
C GLY A 105 15.12 -2.30 -21.09
N ARG A 106 14.84 -1.10 -21.60
CA ARG A 106 15.36 0.16 -21.07
C ARG A 106 14.29 1.23 -20.86
N ALA A 107 13.01 0.85 -20.89
CA ALA A 107 11.89 1.79 -20.91
C ALA A 107 11.71 2.55 -19.57
N PRO A 108 11.46 1.92 -18.41
CA PRO A 108 11.49 2.65 -17.14
C PRO A 108 12.76 2.36 -16.31
N VAL A 109 13.27 3.39 -15.64
CA VAL A 109 14.22 3.30 -14.52
C VAL A 109 13.53 3.84 -13.28
N LEU A 110 13.44 3.02 -12.23
CA LEU A 110 12.60 3.26 -11.06
C LEU A 110 13.42 3.30 -9.76
N PRO A 111 14.24 4.35 -9.52
CA PRO A 111 14.94 4.50 -8.26
C PRO A 111 13.97 4.67 -7.09
N SER A 112 14.26 3.97 -6.00
CA SER A 112 13.53 4.06 -4.75
C SER A 112 14.37 3.54 -3.59
N ALA A 113 14.34 4.25 -2.47
CA ALA A 113 14.92 3.76 -1.21
C ALA A 113 14.02 2.73 -0.51
N THR A 114 12.73 2.72 -0.82
CA THR A 114 11.72 1.87 -0.17
C THR A 114 10.75 1.31 -1.23
N PRO A 115 11.23 0.44 -2.13
CA PRO A 115 10.44 0.03 -3.31
C PRO A 115 9.14 -0.69 -2.94
N ILE A 116 9.07 -1.31 -1.77
CA ILE A 116 7.96 -2.16 -1.32
C ILE A 116 7.76 -2.01 0.20
N ASN A 117 6.51 -1.94 0.67
CA ASN A 117 6.14 -1.83 2.08
C ASN A 117 5.40 -3.09 2.60
N ASN A 118 5.80 -4.28 2.12
CA ASN A 118 5.30 -5.60 2.54
C ASN A 118 3.84 -5.91 2.20
N THR A 119 3.38 -5.59 0.98
CA THR A 119 2.14 -6.18 0.45
C THR A 119 2.42 -7.01 -0.80
N LEU A 120 1.70 -8.13 -0.95
CA LEU A 120 1.77 -8.98 -2.14
C LEU A 120 1.55 -8.18 -3.43
N GLY A 121 0.56 -7.29 -3.41
CA GLY A 121 0.20 -6.47 -4.57
C GLY A 121 1.31 -5.51 -5.01
N GLU A 122 2.09 -4.95 -4.08
CA GLU A 122 3.20 -4.05 -4.41
C GLU A 122 4.36 -4.80 -5.07
N MET A 123 4.78 -5.95 -4.51
CA MET A 123 5.82 -6.79 -5.10
C MET A 123 5.42 -7.25 -6.51
N PHE A 124 4.20 -7.75 -6.65
CA PHE A 124 3.65 -8.14 -7.95
C PHE A 124 3.61 -6.96 -8.93
N SER A 125 3.20 -5.77 -8.48
CA SER A 125 3.18 -4.56 -9.32
C SER A 125 4.57 -4.20 -9.83
N VAL A 126 5.59 -4.20 -8.97
CA VAL A 126 6.98 -3.91 -9.36
C VAL A 126 7.50 -4.94 -10.36
N GLN A 127 7.22 -6.23 -10.13
CA GLN A 127 7.57 -7.28 -11.10
C GLN A 127 6.81 -7.12 -12.42
N ARG A 128 5.55 -6.66 -12.40
CA ARG A 128 4.84 -6.29 -13.63
C ARG A 128 5.52 -5.13 -14.33
N TYR A 129 6.01 -4.10 -13.65
CA TYR A 129 6.73 -3.01 -14.33
C TYR A 129 7.99 -3.52 -15.05
N LEU A 130 8.87 -4.20 -14.31
CA LEU A 130 10.26 -4.41 -14.72
C LEU A 130 10.56 -5.84 -15.20
N GLY A 131 9.81 -6.84 -14.72
CA GLY A 131 10.05 -8.26 -14.95
C GLY A 131 8.93 -9.00 -15.69
N TYR A 132 8.08 -8.29 -16.44
CA TYR A 132 6.86 -8.87 -17.01
C TYR A 132 7.09 -10.06 -17.95
N ALA A 133 8.14 -10.02 -18.78
CA ALA A 133 8.47 -11.13 -19.65
C ALA A 133 8.77 -12.41 -18.85
N ALA A 134 9.51 -12.28 -17.74
CA ALA A 134 9.83 -13.40 -16.85
C ALA A 134 8.59 -13.95 -16.13
N LEU A 135 7.64 -13.08 -15.78
CA LEU A 135 6.34 -13.49 -15.23
C LEU A 135 5.51 -14.26 -16.26
N LEU A 136 5.43 -13.76 -17.50
CA LEU A 136 4.70 -14.42 -18.59
C LEU A 136 5.25 -15.83 -18.87
N GLU A 137 6.58 -15.95 -19.03
CA GLU A 137 7.27 -17.21 -19.29
C GLU A 137 6.99 -18.28 -18.23
N ARG A 138 6.82 -17.86 -16.97
CA ARG A 138 6.55 -18.76 -15.83
C ARG A 138 5.06 -18.98 -15.56
N GLY A 139 4.17 -18.34 -16.31
CA GLY A 139 2.73 -18.37 -16.03
C GLY A 139 2.32 -17.62 -14.75
N LEU A 140 3.16 -16.70 -14.28
CA LEU A 140 2.98 -15.94 -13.03
C LEU A 140 2.53 -14.49 -13.28
N HIS A 141 2.05 -14.20 -14.50
CA HIS A 141 1.57 -12.87 -14.89
C HIS A 141 0.15 -12.56 -14.38
N GLU A 142 -0.60 -13.59 -13.97
CA GLU A 142 -1.85 -13.44 -13.21
C GLU A 142 -1.54 -13.34 -11.71
N PHE A 143 -2.23 -12.44 -11.00
CA PHE A 143 -1.98 -12.23 -9.57
C PHE A 143 -2.27 -13.49 -8.73
N ASP A 144 -3.33 -14.23 -9.03
CA ASP A 144 -3.71 -15.42 -8.25
C ASP A 144 -2.68 -16.55 -8.40
N ALA A 145 -2.14 -16.76 -9.60
CA ALA A 145 -1.06 -17.71 -9.85
C ALA A 145 0.23 -17.29 -9.12
N TRP A 146 0.55 -16.00 -9.16
CA TRP A 146 1.67 -15.43 -8.42
C TRP A 146 1.51 -15.56 -6.90
N ALA A 147 0.34 -15.22 -6.37
CA ALA A 147 0.03 -15.23 -4.95
C ALA A 147 0.01 -16.65 -4.37
N SER A 148 -0.50 -17.63 -5.12
CA SER A 148 -0.44 -19.04 -4.71
C SER A 148 0.98 -19.62 -4.73
N THR A 149 1.88 -19.08 -5.55
CA THR A 149 3.29 -19.51 -5.62
C THR A 149 4.14 -18.89 -4.51
N PHE A 150 3.92 -17.62 -4.18
CA PHE A 150 4.80 -16.86 -3.27
C PHE A 150 4.15 -16.43 -1.96
N GLY A 151 2.85 -16.65 -1.80
CA GLY A 151 2.12 -16.24 -0.61
C GLY A 151 1.49 -17.40 0.13
N ASP A 152 1.57 -17.34 1.46
CA ASP A 152 0.81 -18.21 2.35
C ASP A 152 -0.30 -17.42 3.05
N VAL A 153 -1.47 -18.06 3.18
CA VAL A 153 -2.67 -17.45 3.73
C VAL A 153 -3.12 -18.19 4.98
N SER A 154 -3.32 -17.46 6.07
CA SER A 154 -3.90 -18.02 7.29
C SER A 154 -5.37 -17.62 7.41
N THR A 155 -6.20 -18.54 7.88
CA THR A 155 -7.59 -18.25 8.22
C THR A 155 -7.75 -18.30 9.73
N GLU A 156 -8.12 -17.16 10.31
CA GLU A 156 -8.32 -17.02 11.75
C GLU A 156 -9.76 -16.60 12.04
N LEU A 157 -10.31 -17.03 13.18
CA LEU A 157 -11.64 -16.62 13.60
C LEU A 157 -11.56 -15.24 14.28
N GLU A 158 -12.14 -14.22 13.65
CA GLU A 158 -12.25 -12.89 14.23
C GLU A 158 -13.64 -12.65 14.81
N LEU A 159 -13.70 -12.06 15.99
CA LEU A 159 -14.95 -11.58 16.59
C LEU A 159 -15.40 -10.32 15.84
N GLN A 160 -16.59 -10.36 15.24
CA GLN A 160 -17.19 -9.19 14.62
C GLN A 160 -17.90 -8.29 15.64
N PRO A 161 -18.15 -7.01 15.33
CA PRO A 161 -18.94 -6.11 16.19
C PRO A 161 -20.32 -6.67 16.57
N SER A 162 -20.89 -7.54 15.73
CA SER A 162 -22.15 -8.25 15.99
C SER A 162 -22.06 -9.37 17.04
N GLY A 163 -20.89 -9.61 17.65
CA GLY A 163 -20.63 -10.67 18.62
C GLY A 163 -20.48 -12.07 18.03
N LYS A 164 -20.55 -12.22 16.69
CA LYS A 164 -20.37 -13.51 15.99
C LYS A 164 -18.93 -13.67 15.50
N TYR A 165 -18.38 -14.87 15.66
CA TYR A 165 -17.10 -15.23 15.05
C TYR A 165 -17.25 -15.41 13.54
N LYS A 166 -16.34 -14.82 12.77
CA LYS A 166 -16.26 -15.00 11.32
C LYS A 166 -14.84 -15.42 10.94
N PRO A 167 -14.67 -16.46 10.10
CA PRO A 167 -13.37 -16.77 9.54
C PRO A 167 -12.92 -15.61 8.65
N VAL A 168 -11.75 -15.06 8.95
CA VAL A 168 -11.08 -14.01 8.19
C VAL A 168 -9.77 -14.57 7.70
N THR A 169 -9.65 -14.66 6.38
CA THR A 169 -8.41 -15.08 5.73
C THR A 169 -7.52 -13.86 5.50
N ARG A 170 -6.26 -13.97 5.89
CA ARG A 170 -5.24 -12.93 5.78
C ARG A 170 -4.01 -13.50 5.10
N PHE A 171 -3.26 -12.62 4.44
CA PHE A 171 -1.90 -12.95 4.08
C PHE A 171 -1.06 -13.10 5.35
N ALA A 172 -0.41 -14.26 5.51
CA ALA A 172 0.39 -14.57 6.68
C ALA A 172 1.87 -14.25 6.42
N THR A 173 2.47 -14.92 5.44
CA THR A 173 3.91 -14.80 5.15
C THR A 173 4.23 -15.10 3.69
N PHE A 174 5.40 -14.66 3.23
CA PHE A 174 5.92 -15.08 1.94
C PHE A 174 6.51 -16.49 2.02
N VAL A 175 6.20 -17.32 1.04
CA VAL A 175 6.81 -18.64 0.81
C VAL A 175 7.64 -18.59 -0.46
N ASN A 176 8.52 -19.58 -0.65
CA ASN A 176 9.45 -19.61 -1.79
C ASN A 176 10.29 -18.32 -1.94
N VAL A 177 10.63 -17.70 -0.80
CA VAL A 177 11.37 -16.43 -0.71
C VAL A 177 12.67 -16.42 -1.53
N PRO A 178 13.48 -17.49 -1.56
CA PRO A 178 14.70 -17.50 -2.39
C PRO A 178 14.41 -17.28 -3.88
N GLU A 179 13.37 -17.92 -4.43
CA GLU A 179 12.98 -17.77 -5.84
C GLU A 179 12.39 -16.39 -6.09
N LEU A 180 11.55 -15.90 -5.16
CA LEU A 180 11.01 -14.54 -5.25
C LEU A 180 12.12 -13.48 -5.29
N ILE A 181 13.14 -13.63 -4.44
CA ILE A 181 14.33 -12.75 -4.42
C ILE A 181 15.12 -12.89 -5.72
N ALA A 182 15.31 -14.11 -6.23
CA ALA A 182 16.03 -14.33 -7.50
C ALA A 182 15.32 -13.63 -8.67
N MET A 183 13.99 -13.77 -8.76
CA MET A 183 13.18 -13.06 -9.76
C MET A 183 13.28 -11.55 -9.59
N PHE A 184 13.20 -11.05 -8.36
CA PHE A 184 13.32 -9.61 -8.09
C PHE A 184 14.71 -9.06 -8.47
N ARG A 185 15.77 -9.74 -8.07
CA ARG A 185 17.17 -9.34 -8.37
C ARG A 185 17.56 -9.48 -9.84
N SER A 186 16.76 -10.18 -10.65
CA SER A 186 17.00 -10.26 -12.10
C SER A 186 16.86 -8.91 -12.81
N PHE A 187 16.06 -7.99 -12.24
CA PHE A 187 15.83 -6.65 -12.80
C PHE A 187 16.17 -5.52 -11.82
N ALA A 188 16.41 -5.82 -10.55
CA ALA A 188 16.69 -4.82 -9.52
C ALA A 188 18.14 -4.91 -9.04
N ASP A 189 18.84 -3.78 -9.10
CA ASP A 189 20.07 -3.57 -8.36
C ASP A 189 19.72 -3.08 -6.95
N VAL A 190 20.18 -3.80 -5.92
CA VAL A 190 19.81 -3.57 -4.52
C VAL A 190 21.06 -3.30 -3.72
N VAL A 191 21.19 -2.07 -3.24
CA VAL A 191 22.30 -1.65 -2.39
C VAL A 191 21.83 -1.64 -0.94
N MET A 192 22.42 -2.50 -0.11
CA MET A 192 22.11 -2.57 1.31
C MET A 192 22.94 -1.55 2.11
N PRO A 193 22.49 -1.15 3.31
CA PRO A 193 23.26 -0.25 4.18
C PRO A 193 24.69 -0.73 4.46
N GLU A 194 24.90 -2.04 4.52
CA GLU A 194 26.21 -2.67 4.69
C GLU A 194 27.11 -2.43 3.48
N ASP A 195 26.56 -2.50 2.26
CA ASP A 195 27.29 -2.23 1.02
C ASP A 195 27.71 -0.76 0.94
N LEU A 196 26.89 0.17 1.44
CA LEU A 196 27.23 1.59 1.47
C LEU A 196 28.42 1.89 2.37
N ARG A 197 28.64 1.12 3.44
CA ARG A 197 29.74 1.36 4.39
C ARG A 197 31.13 1.25 3.76
N GLN A 198 31.25 0.59 2.59
CA GLN A 198 32.52 0.55 1.85
C GLN A 198 32.83 1.87 1.14
N TYR A 199 31.81 2.69 0.85
CA TYR A 199 31.95 3.96 0.12
C TYR A 199 31.80 5.18 1.02
N VAL A 200 31.03 5.07 2.11
CA VAL A 200 30.75 6.19 3.02
C VAL A 200 31.00 5.82 4.48
N LYS A 201 31.59 6.76 5.22
CA LYS A 201 31.75 6.63 6.66
C LYS A 201 30.43 6.95 7.36
N VAL A 202 29.73 5.92 7.82
CA VAL A 202 28.49 6.07 8.61
C VAL A 202 28.86 6.34 10.07
N PRO A 203 28.37 7.45 10.67
CA PRO A 203 28.65 7.75 12.07
C PRO A 203 27.98 6.74 13.00
N ALA A 204 28.67 6.38 14.09
CA ALA A 204 28.09 5.57 15.14
C ALA A 204 27.02 6.36 15.90
N ILE A 205 25.95 5.68 16.30
CA ILE A 205 24.98 6.25 17.25
C ILE A 205 25.71 6.46 18.58
N SER A 206 25.70 7.67 19.12
CA SER A 206 26.45 8.03 20.35
C SER A 206 26.11 7.13 21.55
N THR A 207 24.88 6.64 21.62
CA THR A 207 24.39 5.74 22.68
C THR A 207 24.45 4.26 22.28
N GLY A 208 25.07 3.92 21.15
CA GLY A 208 25.17 2.57 20.57
C GLY A 208 23.86 1.98 20.02
N ARG A 209 22.70 2.48 20.48
CA ARG A 209 21.37 2.02 20.06
C ARG A 209 20.33 3.13 20.17
N ARG A 210 19.20 2.95 19.47
CA ARG A 210 18.01 3.80 19.60
C ARG A 210 17.54 3.82 21.06
N GLN A 211 17.27 5.03 21.58
CA GLN A 211 16.70 5.20 22.92
C GLN A 211 15.17 5.28 22.81
N ILE A 212 14.47 4.38 23.50
CA ILE A 212 13.01 4.43 23.64
C ILE A 212 12.71 5.18 24.94
N LEU A 213 12.03 6.31 24.83
CA LEU A 213 11.56 7.08 25.99
C LEU A 213 10.07 6.88 26.17
N THR A 214 9.67 6.38 27.34
CA THR A 214 8.26 6.17 27.68
C THR A 214 7.77 7.30 28.59
N ALA A 215 6.69 7.98 28.21
CA ALA A 215 5.97 8.91 29.09
C ALA A 215 4.98 8.14 29.97
N LYS A 216 4.83 8.55 31.23
CA LYS A 216 3.75 8.01 32.06
C LYS A 216 2.44 8.61 31.56
N GLN A 217 1.39 7.81 31.56
CA GLN A 217 0.05 8.32 31.28
C GLN A 217 -0.37 9.29 32.39
N THR A 218 -0.71 10.52 32.02
CA THR A 218 -1.25 11.51 32.93
C THR A 218 -2.74 11.26 33.18
N ASP A 219 -3.30 11.84 34.23
CA ASP A 219 -4.71 11.63 34.53
C ASP A 219 -5.63 12.32 33.51
N SER A 220 -5.20 13.44 32.93
CA SER A 220 -5.93 14.08 31.83
C SER A 220 -5.97 13.21 30.58
N PHE A 221 -4.84 12.58 30.22
CA PHE A 221 -4.76 11.60 29.15
C PHE A 221 -5.73 10.42 29.38
N LYS A 222 -5.71 9.83 30.58
CA LYS A 222 -6.66 8.73 30.92
C LYS A 222 -8.12 9.16 30.80
N ARG A 223 -8.47 10.38 31.23
CA ARG A 223 -9.83 10.91 31.09
C ARG A 223 -10.23 11.05 29.62
N TYR A 224 -9.32 11.51 28.77
CA TYR A 224 -9.58 11.60 27.34
C TYR A 224 -9.74 10.22 26.70
N GLN A 225 -8.93 9.22 27.11
CA GLN A 225 -9.11 7.83 26.68
C GLN A 225 -10.50 7.28 27.00
N VAL A 226 -11.05 7.56 28.19
CA VAL A 226 -12.44 7.17 28.55
C VAL A 226 -13.46 7.78 27.58
N LEU A 227 -13.23 9.02 27.13
CA LEU A 227 -14.10 9.68 26.15
C LEU A 227 -13.98 9.02 24.76
N LEU A 228 -12.77 8.66 24.33
CA LEU A 228 -12.56 7.92 23.08
C LEU A 228 -13.21 6.53 23.13
N ASP A 229 -13.08 5.81 24.25
CA ASP A 229 -13.73 4.51 24.47
C ASP A 229 -15.26 4.61 24.37
N ALA A 230 -15.85 5.67 24.93
CA ALA A 230 -17.28 5.93 24.80
C ALA A 230 -17.70 6.18 23.34
N ARG A 231 -16.88 6.89 22.56
CA ARG A 231 -17.13 7.10 21.12
C ARG A 231 -17.03 5.81 20.32
N ILE A 232 -16.06 4.95 20.64
CA ILE A 232 -15.92 3.62 20.02
C ILE A 232 -17.16 2.77 20.31
N LYS A 233 -17.60 2.71 21.58
CA LYS A 233 -18.81 1.96 21.96
C LYS A 233 -20.05 2.48 21.23
N ALA A 234 -20.25 3.79 21.18
CA ALA A 234 -21.37 4.39 20.47
C ALA A 234 -21.36 4.08 18.96
N PHE A 235 -20.18 3.95 18.36
CA PHE A 235 -20.02 3.46 17.00
C PHE A 235 -20.35 1.96 16.87
N GLU A 236 -19.86 1.12 17.78
CA GLU A 236 -20.10 -0.34 17.76
C GLU A 236 -21.58 -0.70 17.96
N GLU A 237 -22.31 0.06 18.78
CA GLU A 237 -23.73 -0.12 19.04
C GLU A 237 -24.64 0.40 17.92
N ARG A 238 -24.08 1.11 16.94
CA ARG A 238 -24.85 1.70 15.85
C ARG A 238 -25.21 0.66 14.80
N ASP A 239 -26.51 0.51 14.55
CA ASP A 239 -27.06 -0.36 13.50
C ASP A 239 -27.47 0.42 12.23
N ARG A 240 -26.57 1.29 11.73
CA ARG A 240 -26.74 1.97 10.43
C ARG A 240 -25.40 2.27 9.77
N THR A 241 -25.39 2.35 8.45
CA THR A 241 -24.22 2.78 7.68
C THR A 241 -23.73 4.16 8.16
N PRO A 242 -22.42 4.33 8.38
CA PRO A 242 -21.84 5.64 8.72
C PRO A 242 -22.01 6.66 7.60
N GLU A 243 -22.40 7.88 7.95
CA GLU A 243 -22.37 9.07 7.09
C GLU A 243 -21.08 9.87 7.32
N PRO A 244 -20.69 10.80 6.43
CA PRO A 244 -19.42 11.51 6.53
C PRO A 244 -19.19 12.28 7.84
N ALA A 245 -20.25 12.68 8.55
CA ALA A 245 -20.18 13.38 9.83
C ALA A 245 -20.09 12.43 11.04
N ASP A 246 -20.24 11.12 10.82
CA ASP A 246 -20.29 10.14 11.88
C ASP A 246 -18.90 9.66 12.25
N ASP A 247 -18.74 9.30 13.53
CA ASP A 247 -17.53 8.64 13.98
C ASP A 247 -17.40 7.24 13.38
N ILE A 248 -16.20 6.95 12.91
CA ILE A 248 -15.73 5.62 12.54
C ILE A 248 -14.47 5.33 13.35
N LEU A 249 -14.09 4.05 13.49
CA LEU A 249 -12.89 3.68 14.23
C LEU A 249 -11.64 4.49 13.83
N LEU A 250 -11.47 4.77 12.53
CA LEU A 250 -10.36 5.58 12.03
C LEU A 250 -10.43 7.05 12.46
N SER A 251 -11.62 7.67 12.53
CA SER A 251 -11.76 9.06 12.99
C SER A 251 -11.40 9.16 14.46
N VAL A 252 -11.82 8.20 15.28
CA VAL A 252 -11.53 8.17 16.72
C VAL A 252 -10.04 7.93 16.97
N ILE A 253 -9.41 6.97 16.27
CA ILE A 253 -7.96 6.76 16.34
C ILE A 253 -7.20 8.03 15.92
N THR A 254 -7.65 8.70 14.86
CA THR A 254 -7.01 9.93 14.38
C THR A 254 -7.14 11.06 15.41
N ALA A 255 -8.29 11.18 16.07
CA ALA A 255 -8.53 12.14 17.15
C ALA A 255 -7.69 11.85 18.42
N GLY A 256 -7.34 10.59 18.69
CA GLY A 256 -6.49 10.21 19.84
C GLY A 256 -4.99 10.44 19.64
N ARG A 257 -4.51 10.56 18.39
CA ARG A 257 -3.06 10.74 18.12
C ARG A 257 -2.47 12.02 18.70
N PRO A 258 -3.12 13.21 18.60
CA PRO A 258 -2.58 14.43 19.16
C PRO A 258 -2.47 14.36 20.69
N ASP A 259 -3.47 13.82 21.38
CA ASP A 259 -3.46 13.64 22.84
C ASP A 259 -2.30 12.77 23.33
N ALA A 260 -1.96 11.71 22.60
CA ALA A 260 -0.79 10.89 22.92
C ALA A 260 0.53 11.68 22.95
N ILE A 261 0.61 12.79 22.20
CA ILE A 261 1.78 13.68 22.16
C ILE A 261 1.66 14.74 23.27
N ASP A 262 0.54 15.46 23.27
CA ASP A 262 0.16 16.53 24.21
C ASP A 262 -1.33 16.84 24.08
N LEU A 263 -2.09 16.80 25.19
CA LEU A 263 -3.53 17.06 25.20
C LEU A 263 -3.89 18.47 24.69
N ARG A 264 -2.96 19.43 24.74
CA ARG A 264 -3.16 20.78 24.19
C ARG A 264 -3.36 20.82 22.68
N LEU A 265 -2.97 19.75 21.98
CA LEU A 265 -3.23 19.58 20.56
C LEU A 265 -4.68 19.18 20.26
N VAL A 266 -5.42 18.74 21.28
CA VAL A 266 -6.86 18.46 21.21
C VAL A 266 -7.67 19.62 21.80
N ASP A 267 -7.23 20.14 22.94
CA ASP A 267 -7.90 21.22 23.65
C ASP A 267 -6.87 22.28 24.08
N PRO A 268 -6.77 23.40 23.32
CA PRO A 268 -5.77 24.45 23.57
C PRO A 268 -5.82 25.07 24.98
N ASP A 269 -6.97 25.01 25.65
CA ASP A 269 -7.19 25.61 26.97
C ASP A 269 -6.68 24.72 28.12
N LYS A 270 -6.15 23.52 27.81
CA LYS A 270 -5.60 22.62 28.82
C LYS A 270 -4.27 23.10 29.37
N ASP A 271 -4.10 22.91 30.68
CA ASP A 271 -2.85 23.21 31.36
C ASP A 271 -1.68 22.38 30.82
N HIS A 272 -0.49 22.98 30.82
CA HIS A 272 0.73 22.30 30.43
C HIS A 272 1.15 21.26 31.48
N GLU A 273 0.96 19.98 31.17
CA GLU A 273 1.31 18.90 32.08
C GLU A 273 2.83 18.62 32.07
N PRO A 274 3.46 18.36 33.22
CA PRO A 274 4.91 18.28 33.31
C PRO A 274 5.55 16.97 32.80
N GLU A 275 4.79 15.93 32.46
CA GLU A 275 5.34 14.59 32.13
C GLU A 275 4.95 14.03 30.74
N HIS A 276 4.35 14.82 29.86
CA HIS A 276 3.93 14.39 28.52
C HIS A 276 5.10 14.14 27.54
N GLN A 277 4.82 13.45 26.42
CA GLN A 277 5.84 12.97 25.48
C GLN A 277 6.69 14.09 24.88
N LEU A 278 6.04 15.20 24.48
CA LEU A 278 6.72 16.34 23.86
C LEU A 278 7.78 16.96 24.80
N LYS A 279 7.49 17.10 26.09
CA LYS A 279 8.48 17.57 27.07
C LYS A 279 9.63 16.58 27.25
N LYS A 280 9.38 15.26 27.31
CA LYS A 280 10.48 14.26 27.38
C LYS A 280 11.38 14.32 26.14
N LEU A 281 10.80 14.54 24.97
CA LEU A 281 11.55 14.75 23.74
C LEU A 281 12.43 16.01 23.85
N ASN A 282 11.86 17.13 24.26
CA ASN A 282 12.56 18.41 24.41
C ASN A 282 13.69 18.34 25.45
N SER A 283 13.44 17.76 26.63
CA SER A 283 14.44 17.60 27.68
C SER A 283 15.63 16.72 27.26
N ASN A 284 15.43 15.75 26.35
CA ASN A 284 16.52 14.91 25.84
C ASN A 284 17.23 15.52 24.62
N ARG A 285 16.56 16.40 23.86
CA ARG A 285 17.12 17.03 22.65
C ARG A 285 17.84 18.34 22.93
N ILE A 286 17.23 19.29 23.64
CA ILE A 286 17.74 20.66 23.79
C ILE A 286 19.20 20.69 24.31
N PRO A 287 19.58 19.90 25.34
CA PRO A 287 20.96 19.88 25.83
C PRO A 287 21.99 19.28 24.86
N LYS A 288 21.55 18.60 23.80
CA LYS A 288 22.42 17.99 22.78
C LYS A 288 22.58 18.87 21.52
N TRP A 289 21.81 19.95 21.41
CA TRP A 289 21.83 20.89 20.30
C TRP A 289 22.56 22.20 20.63
N GLN A 290 22.74 22.51 21.91
CA GLN A 290 23.63 23.56 22.40
C GLN A 290 25.05 23.02 22.56
#